data_AF-A0A349WD67-F1
#
_entry.id   AF-A0A349WD67-F1
#
_cell.length_a   1.000
_cell.length_b   1.000
_cell.length_c   1.000
_cell.angle_alpha   90.00
_cell.angle_beta   90.00
_cell.angle_gamma   90.00
#
_symmetry.space_group_name_H-M   'P 1'
#
loop_
_entity.id
_entity.type
_entity.pdbx_description
1 polymer ?
#
loop_
_entity_poly.entity_id
_entity_poly.type
_entity_poly.pdbx_seq_one_letter_code
_entity_poly.pdbx_strand_id
1 'polypeptide(L)'
;ALACAAYACIPLSHGDNGSSISFLTGHEDVTKESLRTDFAKFADTGGTLCIYMGMSKIEEIVTSLLQGGMPLDKPAAIVSNGTLPIQRHLRCNLGDIVQMSQTSDLVAPAIIFVGNAVGLSFRKSWFEDRPLFGRRIVVTRSTSQNSKMKSKLEELGAEVLELPLIEILPTEDRTLVAEAFAGIATYEWVIFTSANGAREFMRLFFLAYEDIRSFGPMRIACVGEATAAILRAYNLEVELIPKVSTAENLAQELVAT
;
A
#
# COMPACT_ATOMS: atom_id res chain seq x y z
N ALA A 1 17.17 4.08 7.34
CA ALA A 1 17.43 3.97 8.79
C ALA A 1 16.23 4.40 9.64
N LEU A 2 15.80 5.67 9.64
CA LEU A 2 14.69 6.15 10.50
C LEU A 2 13.42 5.31 10.40
N ALA A 3 12.92 5.08 9.18
CA ALA A 3 11.72 4.27 8.97
C ALA A 3 11.91 2.80 9.40
N CYS A 4 13.05 2.20 9.05
CA CYS A 4 13.40 0.84 9.49
C CYS A 4 13.39 0.73 11.02
N ALA A 5 13.98 1.71 11.71
CA ALA A 5 14.03 1.76 13.17
C ALA A 5 12.63 1.89 13.78
N ALA A 6 11.81 2.82 13.26
CA ALA A 6 10.43 3.00 13.72
C ALA A 6 9.57 1.74 13.53
N TYR A 7 9.68 1.09 12.36
CA TYR A 7 8.92 -0.12 12.03
C TYR A 7 9.39 -1.35 12.81
N ALA A 8 10.68 -1.42 13.17
CA ALA A 8 11.23 -2.46 14.02
C ALA A 8 11.20 -2.12 15.52
N CYS A 9 10.56 -1.01 15.93
CA CYS A 9 10.53 -0.50 17.30
C CYS A 9 11.90 -0.23 17.94
N ILE A 10 12.92 0.12 17.16
CA ILE A 10 14.28 0.40 17.62
C ILE A 10 14.42 1.90 17.92
N PRO A 11 14.66 2.31 19.17
CA PRO A 11 14.98 3.68 19.50
C PRO A 11 16.37 4.04 18.97
N LEU A 12 16.50 5.19 18.33
CA LEU A 12 17.80 5.68 17.82
C LEU A 12 18.47 6.66 18.79
N SER A 13 17.71 7.25 19.71
CA SER A 13 18.23 8.11 20.77
C SER A 13 17.39 7.96 22.02
N HIS A 14 17.97 8.35 23.15
CA HIS A 14 17.32 8.44 24.44
C HIS A 14 18.12 9.40 25.32
N GLY A 15 17.45 10.15 26.21
CA GLY A 15 18.06 11.22 26.99
C GLY A 15 19.34 10.81 27.74
N ASP A 16 19.36 9.58 28.27
CA ASP A 16 20.48 9.04 29.05
C ASP A 16 21.50 8.19 28.25
N ASN A 17 21.30 7.98 26.93
CA ASN A 17 22.03 6.95 26.16
C ASN A 17 22.66 7.46 24.86
N GLY A 18 23.08 8.73 24.86
CA GLY A 18 23.85 9.34 23.78
C GLY A 18 23.11 10.47 23.07
N SER A 19 23.87 11.48 22.66
CA SER A 19 23.39 12.74 22.08
C SER A 19 23.52 12.80 20.55
N SER A 20 23.95 11.71 19.91
CA SER A 20 24.16 11.64 18.46
C SER A 20 23.52 10.43 17.78
N ILE A 21 23.14 10.62 16.51
CA ILE A 21 22.73 9.55 15.59
C ILE A 21 23.59 9.71 14.34
N SER A 22 24.40 8.70 14.03
CA SER A 22 25.36 8.74 12.91
C SER A 22 24.90 7.83 11.79
N PHE A 23 24.78 8.36 10.57
CA PHE A 23 24.48 7.57 9.38
C PHE A 23 25.79 7.28 8.64
N LEU A 24 26.16 6.01 8.58
CA LEU A 24 27.41 5.53 8.02
C LEU A 24 27.14 4.59 6.86
N THR A 25 28.06 4.51 5.91
CA THR A 25 28.05 3.50 4.87
C THR A 25 29.16 2.49 5.13
N GLY A 26 28.81 1.20 5.11
CA GLY A 26 29.75 0.09 5.16
C GLY A 26 30.43 -0.14 3.83
N HIS A 27 29.79 0.26 2.72
CA HIS A 27 30.35 0.10 1.38
C HIS A 27 29.73 1.10 0.39
N GLU A 28 30.55 1.80 -0.41
CA GLU A 28 30.06 2.74 -1.45
C GLU A 28 30.16 2.18 -2.87
N ASP A 29 31.00 1.16 -3.11
CA ASP A 29 31.42 0.79 -4.47
C ASP A 29 31.75 -0.70 -4.57
N VAL A 30 30.85 -1.52 -5.14
CA VAL A 30 30.94 -3.00 -5.27
C VAL A 30 32.31 -3.48 -5.80
N THR A 31 33.06 -2.61 -6.49
CA THR A 31 34.38 -2.91 -7.08
C THR A 31 35.58 -2.78 -6.12
N LYS A 32 35.42 -2.16 -4.94
CA LYS A 32 36.52 -1.99 -3.97
C LYS A 32 36.43 -2.99 -2.83
N GLU A 33 37.56 -3.57 -2.44
CA GLU A 33 37.60 -4.62 -1.42
C GLU A 33 37.60 -4.10 0.02
N SER A 34 38.01 -2.85 0.27
CA SER A 34 38.23 -2.33 1.63
C SER A 34 37.19 -1.32 2.11
N LEU A 35 36.96 -1.31 3.43
CA LEU A 35 36.16 -0.30 4.11
C LEU A 35 36.79 1.09 3.93
N ARG A 36 36.00 2.05 3.43
CA ARG A 36 36.40 3.46 3.38
C ARG A 36 36.18 4.18 4.72
N THR A 37 35.14 3.78 5.44
CA THR A 37 34.79 4.34 6.75
C THR A 37 35.64 3.66 7.82
N ASP A 38 36.39 4.45 8.58
CA ASP A 38 37.15 3.98 9.73
C ASP A 38 36.22 3.85 10.94
N PHE A 39 35.60 2.67 11.08
CA PHE A 39 34.60 2.41 12.13
C PHE A 39 35.20 2.46 13.55
N ALA A 40 36.50 2.27 13.72
CA ALA A 40 37.16 2.37 15.02
C ALA A 40 36.99 3.76 15.64
N LYS A 41 36.97 4.83 14.82
CA LYS A 41 36.71 6.21 15.29
C LYS A 41 35.29 6.41 15.82
N PHE A 42 34.37 5.50 15.50
CA PHE A 42 32.98 5.59 15.92
C PHE A 42 32.65 4.82 17.20
N ALA A 43 33.64 4.15 17.79
CA ALA A 43 33.48 3.42 19.05
C ALA A 43 33.08 4.32 20.24
N ASP A 44 33.60 5.55 20.26
CA ASP A 44 33.44 6.49 21.38
C ASP A 44 32.50 7.69 21.06
N THR A 45 31.81 7.70 19.91
CA THR A 45 31.04 8.88 19.48
C THR A 45 29.80 9.15 20.35
N GLY A 46 29.44 8.26 21.27
CA GLY A 46 28.31 8.42 22.17
C GLY A 46 26.98 8.59 21.42
N GLY A 47 26.36 7.48 21.00
CA GLY A 47 25.12 7.55 20.22
C GLY A 47 24.76 6.23 19.54
N THR A 48 23.87 6.32 18.56
CA THR A 48 23.49 5.18 17.72
C THR A 48 24.08 5.31 16.32
N LEU A 49 24.82 4.29 15.90
CA LEU A 49 25.32 4.12 14.55
C LEU A 49 24.23 3.45 13.70
N CYS A 50 23.89 4.06 12.57
CA CYS A 50 23.00 3.54 11.55
C CYS A 50 23.82 3.24 10.29
N ILE A 51 24.17 1.97 10.07
CA ILE A 51 25.11 1.55 9.05
C ILE A 51 24.35 0.98 7.86
N TYR A 52 24.41 1.70 6.74
CA TYR A 52 23.90 1.30 5.43
C TYR A 52 24.91 0.41 4.72
N MET A 53 24.43 -0.45 3.82
CA MET A 53 25.29 -1.24 2.92
C MET A 53 26.37 -2.06 3.66
N GLY A 54 26.14 -2.40 4.93
CA GLY A 54 27.14 -3.05 5.78
C GLY A 54 27.07 -4.58 5.78
N MET A 55 26.01 -5.19 5.24
CA MET A 55 25.78 -6.63 5.35
C MET A 55 26.92 -7.49 4.79
N SER A 56 27.45 -7.15 3.61
CA SER A 56 28.55 -7.90 2.98
C SER A 56 29.89 -7.75 3.71
N LYS A 57 30.01 -6.74 4.57
CA LYS A 57 31.23 -6.37 5.29
C LYS A 57 31.03 -6.37 6.81
N ILE A 58 29.99 -7.06 7.29
CA ILE A 58 29.58 -6.99 8.70
C ILE A 58 30.70 -7.44 9.65
N GLU A 59 31.47 -8.46 9.27
CA GLU A 59 32.63 -8.93 10.03
C GLU A 59 33.73 -7.87 10.16
N GLU A 60 34.09 -7.21 9.07
CA GLU A 60 35.11 -6.15 9.06
C GLU A 60 34.64 -4.92 9.87
N ILE A 61 33.37 -4.55 9.73
CA ILE A 61 32.75 -3.43 10.47
C ILE A 61 32.77 -3.71 11.97
N VAL A 62 32.30 -4.88 12.40
CA VAL A 62 32.28 -5.29 13.82
C VAL A 62 33.70 -5.34 14.36
N THR A 63 34.63 -5.94 13.63
CA THR A 63 36.04 -6.01 14.05
C THR A 63 36.63 -4.61 14.26
N SER A 64 36.39 -3.68 13.34
CA SER A 64 36.86 -2.29 13.44
C SER A 64 36.23 -1.55 14.63
N LEU A 65 34.92 -1.72 14.89
CA LEU A 65 34.26 -1.14 16.06
C LEU A 65 34.85 -1.66 17.38
N LEU A 66 35.09 -2.97 17.48
CA LEU A 66 35.69 -3.60 18.65
C LEU A 66 37.13 -3.12 18.87
N GLN A 67 37.94 -2.98 17.81
CA GLN A 67 39.29 -2.41 17.88
C GLN A 67 39.29 -0.95 18.34
N GLY A 68 38.26 -0.19 17.98
CA GLY A 68 38.04 1.17 18.49
C GLY A 68 37.65 1.24 19.96
N GLY A 69 37.40 0.09 20.61
CA GLY A 69 37.01 0.01 22.03
C GLY A 69 35.51 -0.12 22.28
N MET A 70 34.69 -0.37 21.26
CA MET A 70 33.27 -0.63 21.46
C MET A 70 33.10 -1.99 22.18
N PRO A 71 32.30 -2.07 23.27
CA PRO A 71 32.20 -3.32 24.04
C PRO A 71 31.34 -4.36 23.32
N LEU A 72 31.62 -5.65 23.56
CA LEU A 72 30.91 -6.77 22.94
C LEU A 72 29.42 -6.82 23.28
N ASP A 73 29.05 -6.37 24.48
CA ASP A 73 27.68 -6.31 24.98
C ASP A 73 26.90 -5.08 24.46
N LYS A 74 27.51 -4.25 23.61
CA LYS A 74 26.84 -3.09 23.01
C LYS A 74 25.59 -3.58 22.26
N PRO A 75 24.39 -3.03 22.54
CA PRO A 75 23.19 -3.44 21.85
C PRO A 75 23.27 -3.15 20.35
N ALA A 76 22.84 -4.12 19.55
CA ALA A 76 22.85 -4.04 18.11
C ALA A 76 21.60 -4.69 17.49
N ALA A 77 21.26 -4.29 16.28
CA ALA A 77 20.12 -4.81 15.55
C ALA A 77 20.36 -4.77 14.04
N ILE A 78 19.68 -5.65 13.30
CA ILE A 78 19.65 -5.60 11.85
C ILE A 78 18.20 -5.58 11.42
N VAL A 79 17.84 -4.69 10.50
CA VAL A 79 16.52 -4.66 9.87
C VAL A 79 16.71 -4.82 8.36
N SER A 80 16.27 -5.95 7.81
CA SER A 80 16.24 -6.21 6.37
C SER A 80 14.87 -5.89 5.78
N ASN A 81 14.85 -5.47 4.51
CA ASN A 81 13.63 -5.11 3.79
C ASN A 81 12.71 -4.16 4.60
N GLY A 82 13.33 -3.20 5.30
CA GLY A 82 12.60 -2.33 6.23
C GLY A 82 11.40 -1.67 5.56
N THR A 83 10.29 -1.57 6.29
CA THR A 83 8.97 -1.06 5.85
C THR A 83 8.22 -1.91 4.80
N LEU A 84 8.84 -2.96 4.26
CA LEU A 84 8.18 -3.86 3.33
C LEU A 84 7.42 -4.97 4.07
N PRO A 85 6.37 -5.56 3.48
CA PRO A 85 5.67 -6.72 4.02
C PRO A 85 6.55 -7.96 4.28
N ILE A 86 7.76 -7.96 3.72
CA ILE A 86 8.79 -9.01 3.92
C ILE A 86 9.92 -8.56 4.87
N GLN A 87 9.70 -7.48 5.63
CA GLN A 87 10.65 -7.02 6.64
C GLN A 87 10.99 -8.16 7.61
N ARG A 88 12.26 -8.27 7.96
CA ARG A 88 12.71 -9.08 9.08
C ARG A 88 13.67 -8.27 9.90
N HIS A 89 13.70 -8.54 11.20
CA HIS A 89 14.70 -7.95 12.07
C HIS A 89 15.22 -8.93 13.11
N LEU A 90 16.45 -8.68 13.55
CA LEU A 90 17.00 -9.30 14.75
C LEU A 90 17.58 -8.23 15.66
N ARG A 91 17.68 -8.58 16.94
CA ARG A 91 18.36 -7.78 17.97
C ARG A 91 19.27 -8.70 18.76
N CYS A 92 20.44 -8.19 19.11
CA CYS A 92 21.49 -8.95 19.76
C CYS A 92 22.53 -8.01 20.38
N ASN A 93 23.57 -8.58 20.97
CA ASN A 93 24.76 -7.84 21.31
C ASN A 93 25.70 -7.77 20.10
N LEU A 94 26.55 -6.74 20.05
CA LEU A 94 27.52 -6.52 18.97
C LEU A 94 28.45 -7.72 18.77
N GLY A 95 28.81 -8.43 19.84
CA GLY A 95 29.64 -9.64 19.76
C GLY A 95 28.96 -10.81 19.02
N ASP A 96 27.63 -10.87 19.04
CA ASP A 96 26.85 -11.99 18.49
C ASP A 96 26.31 -11.69 17.07
N ILE A 97 26.33 -10.43 16.65
CA ILE A 97 25.60 -9.96 15.47
C ILE A 97 26.01 -10.66 14.18
N VAL A 98 27.30 -10.97 14.02
CA VAL A 98 27.82 -11.68 12.84
C VAL A 98 27.20 -13.09 12.77
N GLN A 99 27.36 -13.87 13.83
CA GLN A 99 26.85 -15.24 13.91
C GLN A 99 25.33 -15.28 13.76
N MET A 100 24.62 -14.36 14.43
CA MET A 100 23.16 -14.29 14.34
C MET A 100 22.69 -13.87 12.95
N SER A 101 23.42 -12.99 12.26
CA SER A 101 23.09 -12.59 10.88
C SER A 101 23.21 -13.76 9.89
N GLN A 102 24.20 -14.64 10.07
CA GLN A 102 24.44 -15.80 9.20
C GLN A 102 23.41 -16.92 9.41
N THR A 103 22.87 -17.04 10.62
CA THR A 103 21.85 -18.04 10.98
C THR A 103 20.42 -17.55 10.81
N SER A 104 20.24 -16.28 10.45
CA SER A 104 18.94 -15.68 10.17
C SER A 104 18.75 -15.50 8.66
N ASP A 105 17.51 -15.58 8.15
CA ASP A 105 17.20 -15.26 6.75
C ASP A 105 17.21 -13.73 6.47
N LEU A 106 18.23 -13.02 6.96
CA LEU A 106 18.38 -11.58 6.73
C LEU A 106 19.15 -11.34 5.44
N VAL A 107 18.46 -10.77 4.46
CA VAL A 107 19.04 -10.43 3.16
C VAL A 107 19.20 -8.92 3.01
N ALA A 108 20.13 -8.49 2.16
CA ALA A 108 20.18 -7.11 1.71
C ALA A 108 18.93 -6.78 0.86
N PRO A 109 18.42 -5.53 0.88
CA PRO A 109 18.94 -4.38 1.60
C PRO A 109 18.62 -4.43 3.11
N ALA A 110 19.60 -4.08 3.94
CA ALA A 110 19.44 -4.03 5.40
C ALA A 110 20.20 -2.87 6.02
N ILE A 111 19.74 -2.43 7.19
CA ILE A 111 20.39 -1.44 8.04
C ILE A 111 20.84 -2.11 9.34
N ILE A 112 22.10 -1.91 9.70
CA ILE A 112 22.65 -2.33 10.98
C ILE A 112 22.59 -1.14 11.94
N PHE A 113 22.06 -1.37 13.14
CA PHE A 113 22.00 -0.39 14.21
C PHE A 113 22.90 -0.84 15.34
N VAL A 114 23.73 0.06 15.88
CA VAL A 114 24.60 -0.23 17.03
C VAL A 114 24.56 0.95 17.99
N GLY A 115 24.20 0.73 19.26
CA GLY A 115 24.12 1.80 20.25
C GLY A 115 23.27 1.44 21.46
N ASN A 116 23.49 2.11 22.59
CA ASN A 116 22.75 1.81 23.83
C ASN A 116 21.23 1.96 23.65
N ALA A 117 20.79 2.96 22.87
CA ALA A 117 19.37 3.20 22.63
C ALA A 117 18.67 2.03 21.91
N VAL A 118 19.41 1.24 21.12
CA VAL A 118 18.89 0.08 20.37
C VAL A 118 18.31 -0.99 21.31
N GLY A 119 18.86 -1.10 22.52
CA GLY A 119 18.44 -2.07 23.55
C GLY A 119 17.23 -1.63 24.39
N LEU A 120 16.73 -0.39 24.26
CA LEU A 120 15.77 0.20 25.22
C LEU A 120 14.31 -0.21 25.03
N SER A 121 13.96 -0.89 23.93
CA SER A 121 12.58 -1.26 23.64
C SER A 121 12.46 -2.74 23.31
N PHE A 122 11.75 -3.48 24.17
CA PHE A 122 11.32 -4.86 23.94
C PHE A 122 9.82 -4.94 23.61
N ARG A 123 9.30 -3.98 22.85
CA ARG A 123 7.91 -4.05 22.41
C ARG A 123 7.76 -5.07 21.29
N LYS A 124 6.63 -5.80 21.34
CA LYS A 124 6.16 -6.64 20.24
C LYS A 124 6.10 -5.83 18.93
N SER A 125 6.46 -6.43 17.80
CA SER A 125 6.55 -5.72 16.51
C SER A 125 5.16 -5.38 15.99
N TRP A 126 4.71 -4.13 16.18
CA TRP A 126 3.41 -3.67 15.69
C TRP A 126 3.22 -3.84 14.17
N PHE A 127 4.32 -3.90 13.42
CA PHE A 127 4.32 -4.04 11.97
C PHE A 127 4.35 -5.51 11.53
N GLU A 128 5.24 -6.31 12.10
CA GLU A 128 5.40 -7.73 11.71
C GLU A 128 4.32 -8.63 12.32
N ASP A 129 3.65 -8.18 13.39
CA ASP A 129 2.51 -8.88 14.01
C ASP A 129 1.18 -8.66 13.28
N ARG A 130 1.15 -7.90 12.17
CA ARG A 130 -0.10 -7.62 11.47
C ARG A 130 -0.68 -8.91 10.83
N PRO A 131 -2.02 -9.05 10.75
CA PRO A 131 -2.65 -10.32 10.37
C PRO A 131 -2.25 -10.88 9.00
N LEU A 132 -1.93 -10.02 8.04
CA LEU A 132 -1.54 -10.39 6.68
C LEU A 132 -0.06 -10.10 6.38
N PHE A 133 0.76 -9.87 7.42
CA PHE A 133 2.20 -9.66 7.24
C PHE A 133 2.85 -10.82 6.46
N GLY A 134 3.73 -10.50 5.52
CA GLY A 134 4.38 -11.47 4.65
C GLY A 134 3.47 -12.14 3.60
N ARG A 135 2.19 -11.78 3.51
CA ARG A 135 1.26 -12.33 2.51
C ARG A 135 1.26 -11.48 1.26
N ARG A 136 1.39 -12.14 0.10
CA ARG A 136 1.26 -11.53 -1.22
C ARG A 136 -0.11 -11.85 -1.81
N ILE A 137 -0.88 -10.83 -2.14
CA ILE A 137 -2.27 -10.96 -2.59
C ILE A 137 -2.42 -10.28 -3.95
N VAL A 138 -2.97 -11.00 -4.91
CA VAL A 138 -3.32 -10.44 -6.23
C VAL A 138 -4.79 -10.04 -6.23
N VAL A 139 -5.07 -8.79 -6.60
CA VAL A 139 -6.43 -8.27 -6.76
C VAL A 139 -6.73 -8.09 -8.24
N THR A 140 -7.72 -8.83 -8.75
CA THR A 140 -8.03 -8.90 -10.19
C THR A 140 -9.26 -8.09 -10.63
N ARG A 141 -9.80 -7.24 -9.75
CA ARG A 141 -10.97 -6.41 -10.05
C ARG A 141 -10.61 -5.19 -10.90
N SER A 142 -11.64 -4.50 -11.43
CA SER A 142 -11.47 -3.25 -12.16
C SER A 142 -10.78 -2.20 -11.29
N THR A 143 -9.89 -1.41 -11.88
CA THR A 143 -9.09 -0.36 -11.21
C THR A 143 -9.89 0.57 -10.30
N SER A 144 -11.12 0.94 -10.71
CA SER A 144 -12.02 1.82 -9.94
C SER A 144 -12.48 1.25 -8.58
N GLN A 145 -12.41 -0.08 -8.38
CA GLN A 145 -12.76 -0.73 -7.11
C GLN A 145 -11.54 -1.19 -6.30
N ASN A 146 -10.34 -1.18 -6.89
CA ASN A 146 -9.16 -1.79 -6.29
C ASN A 146 -8.55 -0.94 -5.18
N SER A 147 -8.58 0.39 -5.29
CA SER A 147 -7.88 1.27 -4.33
C SER A 147 -8.33 1.02 -2.88
N LYS A 148 -9.64 0.91 -2.62
CA LYS A 148 -10.17 0.65 -1.27
C LYS A 148 -9.84 -0.74 -0.75
N MET A 149 -9.87 -1.77 -1.61
CA MET A 149 -9.54 -3.14 -1.20
C MET A 149 -8.05 -3.26 -0.92
N LYS A 150 -7.22 -2.69 -1.79
CA LYS A 150 -5.77 -2.62 -1.65
C LYS A 150 -5.38 -1.96 -0.33
N SER A 151 -5.87 -0.75 -0.05
CA SER A 151 -5.51 -0.04 1.18
C SER A 151 -5.87 -0.85 2.42
N LYS A 152 -7.04 -1.49 2.45
CA LYS A 152 -7.44 -2.35 3.57
C LYS A 152 -6.52 -3.56 3.76
N LEU A 153 -6.07 -4.19 2.68
CA LEU A 153 -5.15 -5.33 2.75
C LEU A 153 -3.73 -4.90 3.17
N GLU A 154 -3.26 -3.75 2.68
CA GLU A 154 -1.96 -3.16 3.05
C GLU A 154 -1.94 -2.69 4.51
N GLU A 155 -3.05 -2.12 5.00
CA GLU A 155 -3.23 -1.79 6.43
C GLU A 155 -3.07 -3.03 7.31
N LEU A 156 -3.56 -4.18 6.85
CA LEU A 156 -3.41 -5.47 7.51
C LEU A 156 -2.03 -6.12 7.28
N GLY A 157 -1.11 -5.47 6.54
CA GLY A 157 0.28 -5.90 6.36
C GLY A 157 0.59 -6.69 5.10
N ALA A 158 -0.36 -6.84 4.17
CA ALA A 158 -0.13 -7.58 2.92
C ALA A 158 0.67 -6.77 1.88
N GLU A 159 1.39 -7.48 1.01
CA GLU A 159 1.84 -6.97 -0.30
C GLU A 159 0.69 -7.18 -1.30
N VAL A 160 0.18 -6.11 -1.89
CA VAL A 160 -0.95 -6.18 -2.83
C VAL A 160 -0.48 -5.88 -4.25
N LEU A 161 -0.69 -6.84 -5.15
CA LEU A 161 -0.51 -6.65 -6.58
C LEU A 161 -1.86 -6.42 -7.24
N GLU A 162 -2.01 -5.28 -7.91
CA GLU A 162 -3.18 -5.01 -8.73
C GLU A 162 -2.96 -5.59 -10.12
N LEU A 163 -3.85 -6.48 -10.55
CA LEU A 163 -3.84 -7.09 -11.87
C LEU A 163 -5.24 -6.98 -12.50
N PRO A 164 -5.68 -5.77 -12.90
CA PRO A 164 -6.98 -5.61 -13.52
C PRO A 164 -7.06 -6.43 -14.81
N LEU A 165 -7.96 -7.40 -14.87
CA LEU A 165 -8.12 -8.29 -16.03
C LEU A 165 -9.20 -7.84 -17.01
N ILE A 166 -9.95 -6.80 -16.64
CA ILE A 166 -11.07 -6.27 -17.42
C ILE A 166 -10.96 -4.74 -17.44
N GLU A 167 -11.00 -4.18 -18.64
CA GLU A 167 -11.14 -2.75 -18.87
C GLU A 167 -12.46 -2.49 -19.61
N ILE A 168 -13.15 -1.42 -19.23
CA ILE A 168 -14.39 -1.00 -19.88
C ILE A 168 -14.05 0.22 -20.72
N LEU A 169 -14.12 0.05 -22.03
CA LEU A 169 -13.89 1.11 -22.99
C LEU A 169 -15.25 1.60 -23.53
N PRO A 170 -15.46 2.92 -23.64
CA PRO A 170 -16.64 3.44 -24.31
C PRO A 170 -16.60 3.00 -25.77
N THR A 171 -17.66 2.32 -26.22
CA THR A 171 -17.88 2.01 -27.63
C THR A 171 -19.27 2.50 -27.95
N GLU A 172 -19.35 3.54 -28.77
CA GLU A 172 -20.62 4.21 -29.10
C GLU A 172 -20.86 4.10 -30.60
N ASP A 173 -22.06 3.63 -30.97
CA ASP A 173 -22.61 3.93 -32.27
C ASP A 173 -23.25 5.33 -32.19
N ARG A 174 -22.55 6.32 -32.75
CA ARG A 174 -22.99 7.72 -32.73
C ARG A 174 -24.36 7.91 -33.37
N THR A 175 -24.69 7.11 -34.38
CA THR A 175 -25.97 7.21 -35.08
C THR A 175 -27.09 6.77 -34.14
N LEU A 176 -26.92 5.60 -33.51
CA LEU A 176 -27.90 5.05 -32.59
C LEU A 176 -28.08 5.94 -31.35
N VAL A 177 -27.00 6.51 -30.81
CA VAL A 177 -27.07 7.45 -29.69
C VAL A 177 -27.84 8.71 -30.09
N ALA A 178 -27.56 9.29 -31.26
CA ALA A 178 -28.26 10.49 -31.73
C ALA A 178 -29.75 10.23 -31.97
N GLU A 179 -30.11 9.09 -32.57
CA GLU A 179 -31.50 8.67 -32.77
C GLU A 179 -32.23 8.45 -31.44
N ALA A 180 -31.60 7.74 -30.50
CA ALA A 180 -32.16 7.50 -29.17
C ALA A 180 -32.39 8.80 -28.40
N PHE A 181 -31.45 9.75 -28.49
CA PHE A 181 -31.58 11.06 -27.84
C PHE A 181 -32.62 11.94 -28.53
N ALA A 182 -32.66 12.00 -29.85
CA ALA A 182 -33.71 12.72 -30.57
C ALA A 182 -35.13 12.27 -30.18
N GLY A 183 -35.28 10.98 -29.86
CA GLY A 183 -36.52 10.38 -29.35
C GLY A 183 -36.63 10.29 -27.83
N ILE A 184 -35.71 10.83 -27.03
CA ILE A 184 -35.61 10.48 -25.59
C ILE A 184 -36.90 10.75 -24.81
N ALA A 185 -37.61 11.83 -25.16
CA ALA A 185 -38.85 12.24 -24.51
C ALA A 185 -40.08 11.36 -24.88
N THR A 186 -39.93 10.41 -25.80
CA THR A 186 -41.02 9.49 -26.20
C THR A 186 -40.99 8.17 -25.44
N TYR A 187 -39.88 7.86 -24.76
CA TYR A 187 -39.77 6.64 -23.96
C TYR A 187 -40.44 6.83 -22.60
N GLU A 188 -41.22 5.84 -22.19
CA GLU A 188 -41.84 5.81 -20.86
C GLU A 188 -40.85 5.40 -19.77
N TRP A 189 -39.85 4.59 -20.14
CA TRP A 189 -38.86 4.03 -19.22
C TRP A 189 -37.45 4.09 -19.79
N VAL A 190 -36.48 4.35 -18.91
CA VAL A 190 -35.08 4.02 -19.11
C VAL A 190 -34.60 3.06 -18.03
N ILE A 191 -33.79 2.08 -18.46
CA ILE A 191 -33.39 0.96 -17.62
C ILE A 191 -31.87 0.90 -17.55
N PHE A 192 -31.32 0.92 -16.34
CA PHE A 192 -29.88 0.83 -16.10
C PHE A 192 -29.51 -0.49 -15.40
N THR A 193 -28.87 -1.38 -16.16
CA THR A 193 -28.41 -2.69 -15.66
C THR A 193 -26.97 -2.67 -15.12
N SER A 194 -26.27 -1.54 -15.21
CA SER A 194 -24.94 -1.40 -14.60
C SER A 194 -24.63 0.04 -14.23
N ALA A 195 -23.83 0.20 -13.18
CA ALA A 195 -23.29 1.49 -12.78
C ALA A 195 -22.42 2.14 -13.88
N ASN A 196 -21.75 1.34 -14.71
CA ASN A 196 -20.93 1.87 -15.80
C ASN A 196 -21.80 2.43 -16.92
N GLY A 197 -22.87 1.72 -17.31
CA GLY A 197 -23.84 2.19 -18.29
C GLY A 197 -24.57 3.45 -17.84
N ALA A 198 -24.94 3.54 -16.56
CA ALA A 198 -25.53 4.76 -16.01
C ALA A 198 -24.58 5.97 -16.08
N ARG A 199 -23.31 5.81 -15.70
CA ARG A 199 -22.32 6.90 -15.81
C ARG A 199 -22.12 7.34 -17.25
N GLU A 200 -22.00 6.38 -18.16
CA GLU A 200 -21.74 6.69 -19.56
C GLU A 200 -22.94 7.35 -20.24
N PHE A 201 -24.16 6.87 -19.94
CA PHE A 201 -25.38 7.52 -20.39
C PHE A 201 -25.45 8.97 -19.90
N MET A 202 -25.21 9.24 -18.60
CA MET A 202 -25.25 10.61 -18.08
C MET A 202 -24.18 11.50 -18.74
N ARG A 203 -22.98 10.96 -18.98
CA ARG A 203 -21.91 11.67 -19.71
C ARG A 203 -22.38 12.06 -21.12
N LEU A 204 -22.98 11.14 -21.86
CA LEU A 204 -23.50 11.38 -23.20
C LEU A 204 -24.70 12.33 -23.20
N PHE A 205 -25.61 12.14 -22.27
CA PHE A 205 -26.78 13.00 -22.11
C PHE A 205 -26.36 14.46 -21.95
N PHE A 206 -25.38 14.75 -21.09
CA PHE A 206 -24.87 16.12 -20.91
C PHE A 206 -23.98 16.64 -22.04
N LEU A 207 -23.56 15.78 -22.97
CA LEU A 207 -22.95 16.23 -24.23
C LEU A 207 -24.01 16.66 -25.25
N ALA A 208 -25.21 16.08 -25.19
CA ALA A 208 -26.31 16.37 -26.11
C ALA A 208 -27.27 17.45 -25.58
N TYR A 209 -27.43 17.54 -24.26
CA TYR A 209 -28.37 18.42 -23.58
C TYR A 209 -27.69 19.16 -22.43
N GLU A 210 -27.90 20.48 -22.34
CA GLU A 210 -27.38 21.28 -21.23
C GLU A 210 -28.22 21.16 -19.95
N ASP A 211 -29.48 20.72 -20.08
CA ASP A 211 -30.46 20.72 -19.00
C ASP A 211 -31.02 19.32 -18.74
N ILE A 212 -30.97 18.88 -17.47
CA ILE A 212 -31.51 17.61 -17.00
C ILE A 212 -33.02 17.46 -17.24
N ARG A 213 -33.76 18.56 -17.35
CA ARG A 213 -35.19 18.56 -17.68
C ARG A 213 -35.47 18.00 -19.08
N SER A 214 -34.47 17.94 -19.95
CA SER A 214 -34.56 17.33 -21.29
C SER A 214 -34.82 15.81 -21.22
N PHE A 215 -34.61 15.20 -20.05
CA PHE A 215 -34.95 13.81 -19.76
C PHE A 215 -36.48 13.56 -19.78
N GLY A 216 -37.29 14.62 -19.64
CA GLY A 216 -38.74 14.54 -19.72
C GLY A 216 -39.37 13.76 -18.56
N PRO A 217 -40.60 13.22 -18.75
CA PRO A 217 -41.34 12.47 -17.73
C PRO A 217 -40.92 10.99 -17.64
N MET A 218 -39.78 10.62 -18.22
CA MET A 218 -39.35 9.23 -18.33
C MET A 218 -39.04 8.64 -16.96
N ARG A 219 -39.62 7.47 -16.69
CA ARG A 219 -39.47 6.72 -15.44
C ARG A 219 -38.12 5.98 -15.45
N ILE A 220 -37.49 5.83 -14.30
CA ILE A 220 -36.15 5.22 -14.21
C ILE A 220 -36.19 3.92 -13.43
N ALA A 221 -35.63 2.86 -14.01
CA ALA A 221 -35.41 1.58 -13.36
C ALA A 221 -33.92 1.23 -13.29
N CYS A 222 -33.46 0.69 -12.17
CA CYS A 222 -32.07 0.29 -11.97
C CYS A 222 -31.98 -1.13 -11.42
N VAL A 223 -30.98 -1.91 -11.85
CA VAL A 223 -30.77 -3.28 -11.33
C VAL A 223 -30.40 -3.31 -9.84
N GLY A 224 -29.85 -2.22 -9.30
CA GLY A 224 -29.42 -2.21 -7.91
C GLY A 224 -28.99 -0.84 -7.40
N GLU A 225 -28.82 -0.76 -6.08
CA GLU A 225 -28.62 0.48 -5.32
C GLU A 225 -27.36 1.26 -5.75
N ALA A 226 -26.27 0.55 -6.09
CA ALA A 226 -25.05 1.19 -6.57
C ALA A 226 -25.24 1.90 -7.92
N THR A 227 -26.12 1.39 -8.78
CA THR A 227 -26.50 2.04 -10.04
C THR A 227 -27.41 3.23 -9.75
N ALA A 228 -28.44 3.05 -8.92
CA ALA A 228 -29.38 4.10 -8.55
C ALA A 228 -28.71 5.32 -7.90
N ALA A 229 -27.68 5.10 -7.07
CA ALA A 229 -26.90 6.15 -6.44
C ALA A 229 -26.26 7.13 -7.45
N ILE A 230 -25.92 6.67 -8.65
CA ILE A 230 -25.37 7.53 -9.71
C ILE A 230 -26.44 8.49 -10.23
N LEU A 231 -27.65 8.00 -10.49
CA LEU A 231 -28.75 8.81 -11.02
C LEU A 231 -29.23 9.82 -9.97
N ARG A 232 -29.29 9.41 -8.70
CA ARG A 232 -29.63 10.31 -7.58
C ARG A 232 -28.63 11.44 -7.38
N ALA A 233 -27.37 11.28 -7.79
CA ALA A 233 -26.39 12.37 -7.77
C ALA A 233 -26.74 13.52 -8.74
N TYR A 234 -27.60 13.25 -9.73
CA TYR A 234 -28.18 14.24 -10.65
C TYR A 234 -29.61 14.63 -10.27
N ASN A 235 -30.04 14.33 -9.04
CA ASN A 235 -31.39 14.57 -8.55
C ASN A 235 -32.50 13.86 -9.35
N LEU A 236 -32.17 12.76 -10.02
CA LEU A 236 -33.15 11.90 -10.68
C LEU A 236 -33.69 10.85 -9.71
N GLU A 237 -35.01 10.71 -9.67
CA GLU A 237 -35.69 9.68 -8.89
C GLU A 237 -35.64 8.33 -9.62
N VAL A 238 -35.34 7.26 -8.88
CA VAL A 238 -35.34 5.89 -9.41
C VAL A 238 -36.56 5.19 -8.85
N GLU A 239 -37.53 4.92 -9.71
CA GLU A 239 -38.84 4.41 -9.33
C GLU A 239 -38.84 2.91 -9.08
N LEU A 240 -38.01 2.16 -9.81
CA LEU A 240 -37.93 0.72 -9.68
C LEU A 240 -36.50 0.26 -9.43
N ILE A 241 -36.33 -0.44 -8.32
CA ILE A 241 -35.16 -1.26 -8.02
C ILE A 241 -35.68 -2.61 -7.55
N PRO A 242 -35.30 -3.73 -8.19
CA PRO A 242 -35.82 -5.03 -7.83
C PRO A 242 -35.33 -5.42 -6.44
N LYS A 243 -36.10 -6.27 -5.76
CA LYS A 243 -35.70 -6.79 -4.42
C LYS A 243 -34.40 -7.59 -4.49
N VAL A 244 -34.19 -8.28 -5.61
CA VAL A 244 -32.97 -9.03 -5.90
C VAL A 244 -32.26 -8.35 -7.07
N SER A 245 -31.02 -7.93 -6.87
CA SER A 245 -30.27 -7.11 -7.83
C SER A 245 -29.79 -7.88 -9.08
N THR A 246 -30.71 -8.39 -9.89
CA THR A 246 -30.44 -9.11 -11.15
C THR A 246 -31.28 -8.53 -12.29
N ALA A 247 -30.81 -8.70 -13.54
CA ALA A 247 -31.50 -8.19 -14.71
C ALA A 247 -32.86 -8.91 -14.93
N GLU A 248 -32.92 -10.19 -14.59
CA GLU A 248 -34.10 -11.03 -14.70
C GLU A 248 -35.20 -10.56 -13.73
N ASN A 249 -34.84 -10.28 -12.47
CA ASN A 249 -35.80 -9.76 -11.49
C ASN A 249 -36.26 -8.34 -11.85
N LEU A 250 -35.35 -7.49 -12.34
CA LEU A 250 -35.71 -6.18 -12.84
C LEU A 250 -36.76 -6.27 -13.96
N ALA A 251 -36.57 -7.15 -14.93
CA ALA A 251 -37.52 -7.35 -16.02
C ALA A 251 -38.88 -7.87 -15.50
N GLN A 252 -38.89 -8.82 -14.57
CA GLN A 252 -40.12 -9.36 -13.98
C GLN A 252 -40.92 -8.30 -13.22
N GLU A 253 -40.25 -7.49 -12.39
CA GLU A 253 -40.91 -6.44 -11.62
C GLU A 253 -41.36 -5.28 -12.51
N LEU A 254 -40.62 -4.97 -13.59
CA LEU A 254 -41.00 -3.93 -14.56
C LEU A 254 -42.28 -4.29 -15.33
N VAL A 255 -42.49 -5.56 -15.67
CA VAL A 255 -43.75 -6.01 -16.31
C VAL A 255 -44.96 -5.82 -15.37
N ALA A 256 -44.73 -5.73 -14.06
CA ALA A 256 -45.79 -5.55 -13.07
C ALA A 256 -46.14 -4.07 -12.78
N THR A 257 -45.43 -3.10 -13.35
CA THR A 257 -45.64 -1.65 -13.16
C THR A 257 -46.44 -1.00 -14.28
#